data_AF-A0AAV8VLV4-F1
#
_entry.id   AF-A0AAV8VLV4-F1
#
_cell.length_a   1.000
_cell.length_b   1.000
_cell.length_c   1.000
_cell.angle_alpha   90.00
_cell.angle_beta   90.00
_cell.angle_gamma   90.00
#
_symmetry.space_group_name_H-M   'P 1'
#
loop_
_entity.id
_entity.type
_entity.pdbx_description
1 polymer ?
#
loop_
_entity_poly.entity_id
_entity_poly.type
_entity_poly.pdbx_seq_one_letter_code
_entity_poly.pdbx_strand_id
1 'polypeptide(L)' 'MCNSTPHSTTGKTPGELFYGRQFRDKLPNAIDSEYGKLDEHVRDRDHIMKEPGKQREDRKRRATDTSVPPYV' A
#
# COMPACT_ATOMS: atom_id res chain seq x y z
N MET A 1 9.45 14.74 -9.23
CA MET A 1 9.03 13.69 -8.27
C MET A 1 8.10 14.35 -7.26
N CYS A 2 6.82 13.97 -7.20
CA CYS A 2 5.84 14.61 -6.32
C CYS A 2 5.68 13.77 -5.04
N ASN A 3 6.45 14.11 -4.02
CA ASN A 3 6.52 13.35 -2.76
C ASN A 3 5.32 13.63 -1.84
N SER A 4 4.57 14.70 -2.14
CA SER A 4 3.49 15.24 -1.32
C SER A 4 2.11 15.05 -1.95
N THR A 5 2.04 14.62 -3.21
CA THR A 5 0.76 14.38 -3.89
C THR A 5 0.30 12.95 -3.58
N PRO A 6 -0.91 12.76 -3.01
CA PRO A 6 -1.46 11.43 -2.81
C PRO A 6 -1.65 10.68 -4.12
N HIS A 7 -1.31 9.40 -4.16
CA HIS A 7 -1.57 8.59 -5.34
C HIS A 7 -3.01 8.03 -5.33
N SER A 8 -3.58 7.84 -6.52
CA SER A 8 -4.99 7.48 -6.71
C SER A 8 -5.39 6.13 -6.09
N THR A 9 -4.44 5.21 -5.93
CA THR A 9 -4.72 3.85 -5.43
C THR A 9 -4.99 3.81 -3.92
N THR A 10 -4.15 4.46 -3.11
CA THR A 10 -4.27 4.40 -1.63
C THR A 10 -4.71 5.73 -1.01
N GLY A 11 -4.63 6.83 -1.76
CA GLY A 11 -4.84 8.18 -1.23
C GLY A 11 -3.75 8.62 -0.26
N LYS A 12 -2.61 7.92 -0.20
CA LYS A 12 -1.44 8.27 0.60
C LYS A 12 -0.33 8.84 -0.26
N THR A 13 0.52 9.66 0.36
CA THR A 13 1.69 10.21 -0.34
C THR A 13 2.84 9.19 -0.34
N PRO A 14 3.75 9.23 -1.33
CA PRO A 14 4.94 8.40 -1.30
C PRO A 14 5.79 8.62 -0.03
N GLY A 15 5.83 9.84 0.51
CA GLY A 15 6.53 10.14 1.76
C GLY A 15 5.96 9.39 2.97
N GLU A 16 4.63 9.24 3.03
CA GLU A 16 3.95 8.51 4.08
C GLU A 16 4.17 7.01 3.96
N LEU A 17 4.11 6.45 2.76
CA LEU A 17 4.24 5.01 2.55
C LEU A 17 5.67 4.48 2.73
N PHE A 18 6.68 5.21 2.24
CA PHE A 18 8.07 4.73 2.30
C PHE A 18 8.79 5.13 3.58
N TYR A 19 8.45 6.29 4.15
CA TYR A 19 9.22 6.88 5.25
C TYR A 19 8.39 7.14 6.50
N GLY A 20 7.09 6.85 6.48
CA GLY A 20 6.17 7.21 7.58
C GLY A 20 6.07 8.73 7.80
N ARG A 21 6.58 9.54 6.86
CA ARG A 21 6.65 11.00 6.99
C ARG A 21 5.39 11.61 6.37
N GLN A 22 4.54 12.17 7.21
CA GLN A 22 3.50 13.10 6.75
C GLN A 22 4.00 14.53 6.87
N PHE A 23 3.80 15.34 5.82
CA PHE A 23 3.88 16.79 5.95
C PHE A 23 2.71 17.24 6.82
N ARG A 24 3.02 17.83 7.98
CA ARG A 24 2.00 18.23 8.96
C ARG A 24 2.15 19.69 9.33
N ASP A 25 1.00 20.32 9.41
CA ASP A 25 0.82 21.66 10.00
C ASP A 25 0.38 21.55 11.48
N LYS A 26 0.27 20.32 12.02
CA LYS A 26 -0.23 20.01 13.38
C LYS A 26 0.89 19.61 14.33
N LEU A 27 0.72 19.94 15.62
CA LEU A 27 1.72 19.74 16.68
C LEU A 27 2.04 18.25 16.96
N PRO A 28 3.29 17.92 17.34
CA PRO A 28 3.78 16.54 17.50
C PRO A 28 2.99 15.64 18.46
N ASN A 29 2.39 16.18 19.51
CA ASN A 29 1.82 15.36 20.60
C ASN A 29 0.40 14.86 20.35
N ALA A 30 -0.28 15.34 19.30
CA ALA A 30 -1.64 14.90 18.96
C ALA A 30 -1.66 13.62 18.09
N ILE A 31 -0.50 12.97 17.92
CA ILE A 31 -0.22 12.06 16.81
C ILE A 31 -0.39 10.60 17.22
N ASP A 32 0.19 10.15 18.34
CA ASP A 32 0.46 8.72 18.57
C ASP A 32 -0.76 7.77 18.63
N SER A 33 -1.97 8.28 18.81
CA SER A 33 -3.19 7.46 18.94
C SER A 33 -3.72 6.87 17.62
N GLU A 34 -3.50 7.52 16.47
CA GLU A 34 -4.17 7.12 15.21
C GLU A 34 -3.30 6.27 14.25
N TYR A 35 -1.97 6.30 14.38
CA TYR A 35 -1.08 5.79 13.32
C TYR A 35 -0.82 4.29 13.36
N GLY A 36 -0.94 3.65 14.53
CA GLY A 36 -0.74 2.20 14.65
C GLY A 36 -1.78 1.34 13.92
N LYS A 37 -2.92 1.92 13.54
CA LYS A 37 -4.07 1.19 12.96
C LYS A 37 -4.27 1.44 11.45
N LEU A 38 -3.51 2.35 10.85
CA LEU A 38 -3.81 2.88 9.50
C LEU A 38 -3.22 2.05 8.34
N ASP A 39 -2.29 1.15 8.62
CA ASP A 39 -1.56 0.36 7.62
C ASP A 39 -2.45 -0.71 6.94
N GLU A 40 -3.34 -1.36 7.69
CA GLU A 40 -4.20 -2.44 7.17
C GLU A 40 -5.07 -1.98 6.00
N HIS A 41 -5.79 -0.87 6.17
CA HIS A 41 -6.69 -0.36 5.12
C HIS A 41 -5.95 0.07 3.84
N VAL A 42 -4.71 0.54 3.97
CA VAL A 42 -3.86 0.89 2.82
C VAL A 42 -3.47 -0.36 2.05
N ARG A 43 -3.07 -1.43 2.76
CA ARG A 43 -2.72 -2.73 2.17
C ARG A 43 -3.90 -3.38 1.48
N ASP A 44 -5.06 -3.38 2.12
CA ASP A 44 -6.28 -3.94 1.56
C ASP A 44 -6.66 -3.25 0.25
N ARG A 45 -6.66 -1.91 0.24
CA ARG A 45 -6.97 -1.15 -0.98
C ARG A 45 -5.99 -1.43 -2.10
N ASP A 46 -4.69 -1.46 -1.78
CA ASP A 46 -3.65 -1.74 -2.76
C ASP A 46 -3.80 -3.15 -3.35
N HIS A 47 -4.10 -4.15 -2.52
CA HIS A 47 -4.36 -5.52 -2.94
C HIS A 47 -5.59 -5.60 -3.87
N ILE A 48 -6.71 -5.02 -3.46
CA ILE A 48 -7.97 -4.99 -4.25
C ILE A 48 -7.73 -4.36 -5.63
N MET A 49 -6.95 -3.29 -5.71
CA MET A 49 -6.69 -2.59 -6.97
C MET A 49 -5.69 -3.32 -7.87
N LYS A 50 -4.78 -4.12 -7.31
CA LYS A 50 -3.79 -4.90 -8.08
C LYS A 50 -4.33 -6.25 -8.56
N GLU A 51 -5.23 -6.86 -7.80
CA GLU A 51 -5.83 -8.17 -8.10
C GLU A 51 -6.41 -8.31 -9.52
N PRO A 52 -7.21 -7.36 -10.06
CA PRO A 52 -7.72 -7.49 -11.43
C PRO A 52 -6.61 -7.44 -12.50
N GLY A 53 -5.56 -6.65 -12.25
CA GLY A 53 -4.39 -6.58 -13.14
C GLY A 53 -3.63 -7.90 -13.14
N LYS A 54 -3.41 -8.49 -11.97
CA LYS A 54 -2.84 -9.82 -11.79
C LYS A 54 -3.65 -10.86 -12.57
N GLN A 55 -4.96 -10.98 -12.31
CA GLN A 55 -5.82 -11.97 -12.96
C GLN A 55 -5.82 -11.87 -14.50
N ARG A 56 -5.81 -10.64 -15.04
CA ARG A 56 -5.76 -10.42 -16.48
C ARG A 56 -4.45 -10.93 -17.07
N GLU A 57 -3.34 -10.60 -16.43
CA GLU A 57 -2.01 -10.95 -16.88
C GLU A 57 -1.72 -12.46 -16.72
N ASP A 58 -2.20 -13.07 -15.63
CA ASP A 58 -2.12 -14.52 -15.40
C ASP A 58 -2.91 -15.29 -16.46
N ARG A 59 -4.15 -14.86 -16.74
CA ARG A 59 -4.97 -15.44 -17.82
C ARG A 59 -4.29 -15.31 -19.17
N LYS A 60 -3.72 -14.14 -19.48
CA LYS A 60 -3.00 -13.88 -20.74
C LYS A 60 -1.79 -14.78 -20.90
N ARG A 61 -1.04 -15.04 -19.82
CA ARG A 61 0.18 -15.87 -19.83
C ARG A 61 -0.07 -17.34 -19.52
N ARG A 62 -1.31 -17.75 -19.23
CA ARG A 62 -1.66 -19.10 -18.73
C ARG A 62 -0.87 -19.47 -17.47
N ALA A 63 -0.64 -18.50 -16.59
CA ALA A 63 0.00 -18.73 -15.30
C ALA A 63 -0.94 -19.57 -14.41
N THR A 64 -0.34 -20.41 -13.56
CA THR A 64 -1.04 -21.24 -12.58
C THR A 64 -0.40 -21.04 -11.23
N ASP A 65 -1.20 -21.08 -10.17
CA ASP A 65 -0.69 -20.98 -8.81
C ASP A 65 0.17 -22.23 -8.50
N THR A 66 1.39 -21.98 -8.04
CA THR A 66 2.30 -23.03 -7.58
C THR A 66 2.64 -22.74 -6.12
N SER A 67 2.47 -23.74 -5.25
CA SER A 67 2.88 -23.60 -3.85
C SER A 67 4.40 -23.66 -3.79
N VAL A 68 5.04 -22.54 -3.41
CA VAL A 68 6.45 -22.58 -3.02
C VAL A 68 6.51 -23.18 -1.62
N PRO A 69 7.16 -24.32 -1.40
CA PRO A 69 7.29 -24.88 -0.06
C PRO A 69 8.10 -23.92 0.82
N PRO A 70 7.81 -23.86 2.14
CA PRO A 70 8.57 -23.01 3.06
C PRO A 70 10.05 -23.39 3.02
N TYR A 71 10.93 -22.39 3.03
CA TYR A 71 12.38 -22.61 3.12
C TYR A 71 12.69 -23.39 4.41
N VAL A 72 13.42 -24.49 4.26
CA VAL A 72 13.90 -25.36 5.35
C VAL A 72 15.16 -24.78 5.96
#